data_AF-A0A4Y7RHG9-F1
#
_entry.id   AF-A0A4Y7RHG9-F1
#
_cell.length_a   1.000
_cell.length_b   1.000
_cell.length_c   1.000
_cell.angle_alpha   90.00
_cell.angle_beta   90.00
_cell.angle_gamma   90.00
#
_symmetry.space_group_name_H-M   'P 1'
#
loop_
_entity.id
_entity.type
_entity.pdbx_description
1 polymer ?
#
loop_
_entity_poly.entity_id
_entity_poly.type
_entity_poly.pdbx_seq_one_letter_code
_entity_poly.pdbx_strand_id
1 'polypeptide(L)'
;MAAALAWEVNKHFGRWAGKRWEYLAPLVEEISKTAAAVLFGGDILLTHLSFGAVEGFWEYFNRRNGYYAGLAALASHSIFGFITLSVYRFYGTLPPALGAAFLTHMAWNCLVVKLSAKRHNK
;
A
#
# COMPACT_ATOMS: atom_id res chain seq x y z
N MET A 1 15.16 6.21 -0.47
CA MET A 1 15.06 7.06 0.74
C MET A 1 13.62 7.46 1.03
N ALA A 2 12.84 7.99 0.08
CA ALA A 2 11.43 8.33 0.29
C ALA A 2 10.53 7.13 0.71
N ALA A 3 10.74 5.95 0.10
CA ALA A 3 9.99 4.73 0.46
C ALA A 3 10.22 4.28 1.91
N ALA A 4 11.45 4.40 2.41
CA ALA A 4 11.79 4.04 3.78
C ALA A 4 11.21 5.04 4.81
N LEU A 5 11.20 6.33 4.47
CA LEU A 5 10.63 7.39 5.31
C LEU A 5 9.10 7.31 5.38
N ALA A 6 8.42 7.10 4.24
CA ALA A 6 6.97 6.90 4.20
C ALA A 6 6.55 5.64 4.98
N TRP A 7 7.37 4.59 4.92
CA TRP A 7 7.13 3.33 5.62
C TRP A 7 7.37 3.42 7.14
N GLU A 8 8.41 4.12 7.62
CA GLU A 8 8.60 4.35 9.06
C GLU A 8 7.43 5.17 9.65
N VAL A 9 6.92 6.16 8.91
CA VAL A 9 5.70 6.90 9.32
C VAL A 9 4.49 5.96 9.40
N ASN A 10 4.30 5.05 8.44
CA ASN A 10 3.16 4.14 8.45
C ASN A 10 3.23 3.11 9.60
N LYS A 11 4.44 2.59 9.88
CA LYS A 11 4.72 1.59 10.92
C LYS A 11 4.62 2.14 12.34
N HIS A 12 5.12 3.34 12.60
CA HIS A 12 5.08 3.91 13.95
C HIS A 12 3.66 4.32 14.36
N PHE A 13 2.85 4.82 13.43
CA PHE A 13 1.50 5.32 13.73
C PHE A 13 0.43 4.22 13.73
N GLY A 14 0.63 3.11 13.02
CA GLY A 14 -0.28 1.95 13.05
C GLY A 14 -0.42 1.27 14.42
N ARG A 15 0.54 1.45 15.33
CA ARG A 15 0.46 0.92 16.70
C ARG A 15 -0.31 1.83 17.68
N TRP A 16 -0.56 3.09 17.31
CA TRP A 16 -1.11 4.12 18.20
C TRP A 16 -2.52 4.58 17.82
N ALA A 17 -2.98 4.32 16.61
CA ALA A 17 -4.20 4.89 16.08
C ALA A 17 -5.27 3.81 15.86
N GLY A 18 -6.43 3.97 16.52
CA GLY A 18 -7.57 3.04 16.44
C GLY A 18 -8.21 2.94 15.04
N LYS A 19 -9.42 2.34 14.95
CA LYS A 19 -10.15 2.02 13.70
C LYS A 19 -10.08 3.04 12.56
N ARG A 20 -10.00 4.35 12.86
CA ARG A 20 -9.96 5.42 11.85
C ARG A 20 -8.67 5.41 11.02
N TRP A 21 -7.57 4.92 11.59
CA TRP A 21 -6.27 4.86 10.91
C TRP A 21 -6.19 3.75 9.87
N GLU A 22 -6.95 2.67 10.04
CA GLU A 22 -7.09 1.60 9.03
C GLU A 22 -7.60 2.16 7.69
N TYR A 23 -8.34 3.28 7.72
CA TYR A 23 -8.85 3.98 6.56
C TYR A 23 -7.93 5.12 6.07
N LEU A 24 -7.21 5.77 6.97
CA LEU A 24 -6.36 6.91 6.60
C LEU A 24 -4.98 6.47 6.10
N ALA A 25 -4.44 5.35 6.61
CA ALA A 25 -3.13 4.84 6.20
C ALA A 25 -3.06 4.56 4.69
N PRO A 26 -4.01 3.82 4.06
CA PRO A 26 -3.99 3.62 2.61
C PRO A 26 -4.01 4.92 1.83
N LEU A 27 -4.78 5.92 2.28
CA LEU A 27 -4.85 7.22 1.59
C LEU A 27 -3.50 7.92 1.57
N VAL A 28 -2.88 8.05 2.74
CA VAL A 28 -1.57 8.73 2.88
C VAL A 28 -0.51 8.00 2.07
N GLU A 29 -0.55 6.68 2.07
CA GLU A 29 0.41 5.86 1.36
C GLU A 29 0.28 5.98 -0.16
N GLU A 30 -0.93 5.91 -0.69
CA GLU A 30 -1.17 6.05 -2.14
C GLU A 30 -0.87 7.46 -2.66
N ILE A 31 -1.18 8.50 -1.87
CA ILE A 31 -0.74 9.88 -2.15
C ILE A 31 0.78 9.93 -2.18
N SER A 32 1.46 9.37 -1.18
CA SER A 32 2.92 9.42 -1.08
C SER A 32 3.60 8.74 -2.26
N LYS A 33 3.14 7.55 -2.67
CA LYS A 33 3.70 6.83 -3.84
C LYS A 33 3.44 7.59 -5.13
N THR A 34 2.18 7.93 -5.39
CA THR A 34 1.75 8.40 -6.71
C THR A 34 2.14 9.85 -6.93
N ALA A 35 1.97 10.71 -5.93
CA ALA A 35 2.39 12.11 -6.04
C ALA A 35 3.91 12.22 -6.12
N ALA A 36 4.67 11.45 -5.34
CA ALA A 36 6.14 11.45 -5.46
C ALA A 36 6.58 10.96 -6.85
N ALA A 37 6.01 9.87 -7.36
CA ALA A 37 6.34 9.40 -8.70
C ALA A 37 6.08 10.47 -9.76
N VAL A 38 4.91 11.11 -9.75
CA VAL A 38 4.57 12.13 -10.75
C VAL A 38 5.38 13.42 -10.59
N LEU A 39 5.52 13.94 -9.37
CA LEU A 39 6.21 15.22 -9.11
C LEU A 39 7.72 15.13 -9.36
N PHE A 40 8.34 13.98 -9.11
CA PHE A 40 9.78 13.79 -9.33
C PHE A 40 10.09 13.09 -10.68
N GLY A 41 9.09 12.92 -11.56
CA GLY A 41 9.26 12.27 -12.86
C GLY A 41 9.68 10.79 -12.78
N GLY A 42 9.38 10.14 -11.66
CA GLY A 42 9.63 8.71 -11.43
C GLY A 42 8.55 7.81 -12.04
N ASP A 43 8.85 6.52 -12.11
CA ASP A 43 7.91 5.51 -12.59
C ASP A 43 6.92 5.11 -11.49
N ILE A 44 5.61 5.26 -11.78
CA ILE A 44 4.53 4.94 -10.84
C ILE A 44 4.58 3.46 -10.43
N LEU A 45 4.74 2.56 -11.39
CA LEU A 45 4.73 1.11 -11.13
C LEU A 45 5.96 0.70 -10.31
N LEU A 46 7.15 1.18 -10.67
CA LEU A 46 8.39 0.91 -9.93
C LEU A 46 8.32 1.47 -8.50
N THR A 47 7.70 2.63 -8.31
CA THR A 47 7.50 3.21 -6.98
C THR A 47 6.64 2.29 -6.12
N HIS A 48 5.53 1.80 -6.66
CA HIS A 48 4.67 0.86 -5.94
C HIS A 48 5.35 -0.48 -5.67
N LEU A 49 6.04 -1.04 -6.66
CA LEU A 49 6.86 -2.25 -6.50
C LEU A 49 7.89 -2.08 -5.37
N SER A 50 8.56 -0.92 -5.30
CA SER A 50 9.56 -0.64 -4.27
C SER A 50 8.94 -0.59 -2.87
N PHE A 51 7.76 0.03 -2.72
CA PHE A 51 7.02 0.01 -1.46
C PHE A 51 6.59 -1.42 -1.10
N GLY A 52 6.04 -2.17 -2.06
CA GLY A 52 5.67 -3.57 -1.86
C GLY A 52 6.84 -4.48 -1.49
N ALA A 53 8.04 -4.21 -2.02
CA ALA A 53 9.26 -4.95 -1.66
C ALA A 53 9.73 -4.63 -0.24
N VAL A 54 9.69 -3.35 0.16
CA VAL A 54 10.05 -2.93 1.53
C VAL A 54 9.07 -3.49 2.56
N GLU A 55 7.76 -3.35 2.30
CA GLU A 55 6.74 -3.94 3.16
C GLU A 55 6.84 -5.46 3.16
N GLY A 56 7.01 -6.07 1.99
CA GLY A 56 7.13 -7.51 1.87
C GLY A 56 8.31 -8.09 2.65
N PHE A 57 9.45 -7.40 2.62
CA PHE A 57 10.61 -7.75 3.43
C PHE A 57 10.32 -7.61 4.92
N TRP A 58 9.66 -6.51 5.34
CA TRP A 58 9.28 -6.34 6.73
C TRP A 58 8.33 -7.43 7.22
N GLU A 59 7.28 -7.73 6.46
CA GLU A 59 6.29 -8.76 6.75
C GLU A 59 6.95 -10.15 6.87
N TYR A 60 7.94 -10.43 6.01
CA TYR A 60 8.71 -11.66 6.05
C TYR A 60 9.37 -11.93 7.41
N PHE A 61 10.00 -10.92 8.01
CA PHE A 61 10.72 -11.07 9.29
C PHE A 61 9.86 -10.89 10.53
N ASN A 62 8.73 -10.18 10.44
CA ASN A 62 7.96 -9.76 11.61
C ASN A 62 6.65 -10.54 11.83
N ARG A 63 6.26 -11.44 10.91
CA ARG A 63 5.04 -12.25 11.04
C ARG A 63 5.32 -13.75 11.10
N ARG A 64 4.46 -14.47 11.86
CA ARG A 64 4.46 -15.94 11.95
C ARG A 64 4.33 -16.63 10.58
N ASN A 65 3.56 -16.04 9.66
CA ASN A 65 3.41 -16.47 8.26
C ASN A 65 4.11 -15.49 7.30
N GLY A 66 5.30 -15.00 7.68
CA GLY A 66 5.97 -13.89 7.00
C GLY A 66 6.20 -14.11 5.52
N TYR A 67 6.53 -15.32 5.07
CA TYR A 67 6.69 -15.61 3.64
C TYR A 67 5.45 -15.26 2.81
N TYR A 68 4.27 -15.74 3.23
CA TYR A 68 3.02 -15.47 2.53
C TYR A 68 2.57 -14.03 2.70
N ALA A 69 2.78 -13.43 3.88
CA ALA A 69 2.47 -12.03 4.11
C ALA A 69 3.32 -11.11 3.23
N GLY A 70 4.61 -11.44 3.10
CA GLY A 70 5.54 -10.70 2.27
C GLY A 70 5.24 -10.79 0.77
N LEU A 71 4.92 -12.00 0.28
CA LEU A 71 4.45 -12.17 -1.09
C LEU A 71 3.13 -11.46 -1.35
N ALA A 72 2.19 -11.52 -0.41
CA ALA A 72 0.91 -10.84 -0.52
C ALA A 72 1.10 -9.33 -0.61
N ALA A 73 1.99 -8.74 0.19
CA ALA A 73 2.34 -7.32 0.12
C ALA A 73 2.94 -6.96 -1.25
N LEU A 74 4.01 -7.64 -1.67
CA LEU A 74 4.63 -7.36 -2.97
C LEU A 74 3.61 -7.46 -4.13
N ALA A 75 2.77 -8.51 -4.13
CA ALA A 75 1.76 -8.71 -5.15
C ALA A 75 0.67 -7.62 -5.12
N SER A 76 0.12 -7.30 -3.94
CA SER A 76 -0.93 -6.28 -3.82
C SER A 76 -0.45 -4.90 -4.25
N HIS A 77 0.75 -4.50 -3.83
CA HIS A 77 1.34 -3.21 -4.23
C HIS A 77 1.62 -3.15 -5.73
N SER A 78 2.09 -4.26 -6.33
CA SER A 78 2.27 -4.33 -7.79
C SER A 78 0.95 -4.12 -8.54
N ILE A 79 -0.13 -4.74 -8.05
CA ILE A 79 -1.47 -4.59 -8.63
C ILE A 79 -1.97 -3.15 -8.46
N PHE A 80 -1.81 -2.53 -7.29
CA PHE A 80 -2.19 -1.13 -7.07
C PHE A 80 -1.41 -0.19 -7.98
N GLY A 81 -0.10 -0.40 -8.13
CA GLY A 81 0.74 0.37 -9.05
C GLY A 81 0.30 0.23 -10.50
N PHE A 82 -0.04 -0.98 -10.93
CA PHE A 82 -0.53 -1.23 -12.28
C PHE A 82 -1.88 -0.55 -12.55
N ILE A 83 -2.81 -0.64 -11.61
CA ILE A 83 -4.12 0.04 -11.70
C ILE A 83 -3.92 1.55 -11.75
N THR A 84 -3.11 2.11 -10.85
CA THR A 84 -2.78 3.54 -10.78
C THR A 84 -2.18 4.03 -12.07
N LEU A 85 -1.18 3.32 -12.61
CA LEU A 85 -0.54 3.67 -13.88
C LEU A 85 -1.53 3.62 -15.05
N SER A 86 -2.39 2.60 -15.10
CA SER A 86 -3.39 2.44 -16.16
C SER A 86 -4.41 3.59 -16.15
N VAL A 87 -4.93 3.92 -14.97
CA VAL A 87 -5.89 5.02 -14.79
C VAL A 87 -5.22 6.37 -15.07
N TYR A 88 -3.98 6.58 -14.61
CA TYR A 88 -3.23 7.80 -14.90
C TYR A 88 -3.00 7.98 -16.41
N ARG A 89 -2.63 6.92 -17.13
CA ARG A 89 -2.45 6.94 -18.59
C ARG A 89 -3.75 7.18 -19.35
N PHE A 90 -4.88 6.69 -18.84
CA PHE A 90 -6.18 6.86 -19.49
C PHE A 90 -6.77 8.27 -19.31
N TYR A 91 -6.74 8.82 -18.10
CA TYR A 91 -7.34 10.12 -17.80
C TYR A 91 -6.35 11.30 -17.90
N GLY A 92 -5.04 11.04 -17.92
CA GLY A 92 -4.00 12.07 -17.96
C GLY A 92 -3.91 12.95 -16.71
N THR A 93 -4.64 12.61 -15.65
CA THR A 93 -4.74 13.43 -14.43
C THR A 93 -4.58 12.57 -13.17
N LEU A 94 -4.04 13.18 -12.11
CA LEU A 94 -3.77 12.53 -10.82
C LEU A 94 -5.03 12.11 -10.03
N PRO A 95 -6.10 12.92 -9.91
CA PRO A 95 -7.24 12.59 -9.05
C PRO A 95 -7.89 11.22 -9.32
N PRO A 96 -8.20 10.83 -10.57
CA PRO A 96 -8.80 9.51 -10.82
C PRO A 96 -7.81 8.37 -10.50
N ALA A 97 -6.51 8.55 -10.75
CA ALA A 97 -5.49 7.56 -10.43
C ALA A 97 -5.37 7.34 -8.91
N LEU A 98 -5.31 8.42 -8.14
CA LEU A 98 -5.31 8.37 -6.67
C LEU A 98 -6.59 7.74 -6.12
N GLY A 99 -7.75 8.08 -6.68
CA GLY A 99 -9.03 7.48 -6.29
C GLY A 99 -9.04 5.96 -6.50
N ALA A 100 -8.58 5.48 -7.67
CA ALA A 100 -8.52 4.06 -7.97
C ALA A 100 -7.52 3.31 -7.06
N ALA A 101 -6.33 3.88 -6.85
CA ALA A 101 -5.32 3.35 -5.94
C ALA A 101 -5.85 3.22 -4.52
N PHE A 102 -6.43 4.30 -3.99
CA PHE A 102 -6.97 4.36 -2.64
C PHE A 102 -8.10 3.35 -2.43
N LEU A 103 -9.08 3.28 -3.33
CA LEU A 103 -10.21 2.36 -3.19
C LEU A 103 -9.77 0.90 -3.24
N THR A 104 -8.85 0.56 -4.13
CA THR A 104 -8.35 -0.82 -4.26
C THR A 104 -7.51 -1.22 -3.06
N HIS A 105 -6.63 -0.34 -2.59
CA HIS A 105 -5.84 -0.57 -1.38
C HIS A 105 -6.74 -0.69 -0.13
N MET A 106 -7.73 0.20 0.00
CA MET A 106 -8.70 0.13 1.09
C MET A 106 -9.47 -1.19 1.11
N ALA A 107 -9.95 -1.63 -0.06
CA ALA A 107 -10.69 -2.89 -0.20
C ALA A 107 -9.82 -4.09 0.21
N TRP A 108 -8.55 -4.09 -0.19
CA TRP A 108 -7.58 -5.11 0.22
C TRP A 108 -7.35 -5.11 1.74
N ASN A 109 -7.11 -3.94 2.34
CA ASN A 109 -6.89 -3.85 3.79
C ASN A 109 -8.11 -4.35 4.58
N CYS A 110 -9.32 -3.96 4.16
CA CYS A 110 -10.57 -4.46 4.72
C CYS A 110 -10.68 -6.00 4.61
N LEU A 111 -10.26 -6.57 3.49
CA LEU A 111 -10.28 -8.02 3.28
C LEU A 111 -9.28 -8.72 4.22
N VAL A 112 -8.04 -8.24 4.33
CA VAL A 112 -7.01 -8.81 5.19
C VAL A 112 -7.43 -8.78 6.66
N VAL A 113 -7.99 -7.67 7.15
CA VAL A 113 -8.50 -7.55 8.53
C VAL A 113 -9.62 -8.57 8.78
N LYS A 114 -10.60 -8.68 7.87
CA LYS A 114 -11.70 -9.65 8.00
C LYS A 114 -11.21 -11.10 8.02
N LEU A 115 -10.29 -11.46 7.13
CA LEU A 115 -9.72 -12.81 7.07
C LEU A 115 -8.90 -13.13 8.31
N SER A 116 -8.15 -12.15 8.83
CA SER A 116 -7.35 -12.30 10.05
C SER A 116 -8.23 -12.46 11.29
N ALA A 117 -9.29 -11.66 11.43
CA ALA A 117 -10.25 -11.78 12.53
C ALA A 117 -10.95 -13.16 12.54
N LYS A 118 -11.35 -13.66 11.36
CA LYS A 118 -11.97 -14.99 11.23
C LYS A 118 -11.02 -16.13 11.63
N ARG A 119 -9.70 -15.94 11.47
CA ARG A 119 -8.68 -16.92 11.86
C ARG A 119 -8.48 -17.00 13.38
N HIS A 120 -8.71 -15.92 14.11
CA HIS A 120 -8.57 -15.88 15.58
C HIS A 120 -9.79 -16.44 16.33
N ASN A 121 -10.97 -16.47 15.72
CA ASN A 121 -12.20 -17.04 16.28
C ASN A 121 -12.39 -18.54 15.99
N LYS A 122 -11.40 -19.19 15.39
CA LYS A 122 -11.37 -20.64 15.14
C LYS A 122 -10.27 -21.28 15.97
#